data_AF-A0A024TWM9-F1
#
_entry.id   AF-A0A024TWM9-F1
#
_cell.length_a   1.000
_cell.length_b   1.000
_cell.length_c   1.000
_cell.angle_alpha   90.00
_cell.angle_beta   90.00
_cell.angle_gamma   90.00
#
_symmetry.space_group_name_H-M   'P 1'
#
loop_
_entity.id
_entity.type
_entity.pdbx_description
1 polymer ?
#
loop_
_entity_poly.entity_id
_entity_poly.type
_entity_poly.pdbx_seq_one_letter_code
_entity_poly.pdbx_strand_id
1 'polypeptide(L)'
;MDVATSADEVLAYWFDGDMHELYRTKWFPASGSEVQAAADADITARFGDLLATAETRALHATWTSRPSSFVALIVLLDQFCRHVYRHDADRRKAIDVIALELATEFVDQQLHLNVPVPHFVFALMPFRHSPTPDRLEHVLAHIDAREHTMVENTDLLSKFRRTTVQRQAHLRAPNLKAPDEEFDILERAAFVNPNEATLLPKHPLVPVMHSFLTSMRAGSESCPAIGISLSGGVDSMVIAYLLVKLAPHYNNYKVVAVHIDYLNRAESCAEAAFVDAWASEHNIECFVRPISEFQRATTKREDYENLSRDIRYTTYQEVMAKHSIPGMCVGHHRGDVQENVISNMMKGQSLLGLNGMTPSSVVNGVRIWRPLLSVTKDAIFDFAHVFGVPYFKDTTPQWSTRGKLRRRLMPLLQEIYGDGYLNNLSNLGQEATECADVLESALLGPVLATVQSSGLAVWIDLTLLCAQPMFLWKEILRRVCHERMGERMIRDKPMSELRVKVLKNNFKASWITLKKSTKSYVTDRKTLVLFREPMFQTVLPLDLILEAESTPLTTVGPWRIQLRLVESPDFDAQVQEVCIDHVMGTCLMQ
;
A
#
# COMPACT_ATOMS: atom_id res chain seq x y z
N MET A 1 69.72 -7.22 3.02
CA MET A 1 69.05 -8.33 3.75
C MET A 1 67.69 -7.79 4.14
N ASP A 2 66.93 -7.29 3.17
CA ASP A 2 66.18 -8.05 2.15
C ASP A 2 65.10 -8.87 2.85
N VAL A 3 64.16 -8.15 3.45
CA VAL A 3 62.81 -8.69 3.60
C VAL A 3 62.32 -8.81 2.16
N ALA A 4 62.32 -10.03 1.61
CA ALA A 4 61.69 -10.28 0.34
C ALA A 4 60.21 -9.89 0.50
N THR A 5 59.83 -8.74 -0.06
CA THR A 5 58.46 -8.23 -0.04
C THR A 5 57.53 -9.31 -0.58
N SER A 6 56.62 -9.78 0.27
CA SER A 6 55.78 -10.92 -0.06
C SER A 6 54.54 -10.47 -0.84
N ALA A 7 53.87 -11.42 -1.50
CA ALA A 7 52.57 -11.17 -2.12
C ALA A 7 51.54 -10.62 -1.11
N ASP A 8 51.64 -11.02 0.15
CA ASP A 8 50.75 -10.56 1.22
C ASP A 8 51.00 -9.08 1.56
N GLU A 9 52.25 -8.60 1.45
CA GLU A 9 52.58 -7.18 1.67
C GLU A 9 52.01 -6.29 0.56
N VAL A 10 52.04 -6.76 -0.69
CA VAL A 10 51.42 -6.06 -1.83
C VAL A 10 49.90 -5.94 -1.62
N LEU A 11 49.24 -7.03 -1.22
CA LEU A 11 47.80 -7.03 -0.97
C LEU A 11 47.44 -6.15 0.23
N ALA A 12 48.15 -6.29 1.34
CA ALA A 12 47.91 -5.49 2.54
C ALA A 12 48.08 -3.99 2.23
N TYR A 13 49.12 -3.62 1.48
CA TYR A 13 49.33 -2.24 1.08
C TYR A 13 48.19 -1.69 0.22
N TRP A 14 47.69 -2.50 -0.72
CA TRP A 14 46.72 -2.02 -1.71
C TRP A 14 45.27 -2.10 -1.23
N PHE A 15 44.93 -3.05 -0.36
CA PHE A 15 43.55 -3.36 0.03
C PHE A 15 43.23 -3.14 1.51
N ASP A 16 44.22 -3.09 2.43
CA ASP A 16 43.92 -2.86 3.84
C ASP A 16 43.68 -1.37 4.12
N GLY A 17 42.57 -1.08 4.79
CA GLY A 17 42.17 0.27 5.17
C GLY A 17 40.71 0.58 4.84
N ASP A 18 40.31 1.83 5.05
CA ASP A 18 38.99 2.31 4.64
C ASP A 18 38.93 2.43 3.10
N MET A 19 37.95 1.78 2.47
CA MET A 19 37.84 1.76 1.01
C MET A 19 37.62 3.16 0.41
N HIS A 20 36.92 4.07 1.09
CA HIS A 20 36.73 5.44 0.59
C HIS A 20 38.02 6.25 0.63
N GLU A 21 38.85 6.03 1.65
CA GLU A 21 40.18 6.62 1.76
C GLU A 21 41.13 6.05 0.69
N LEU A 22 41.21 4.73 0.55
CA LEU A 22 42.02 4.05 -0.47
C LEU A 22 41.65 4.50 -1.89
N TYR A 23 40.36 4.67 -2.16
CA TYR A 23 39.87 5.14 -3.46
C TYR A 23 40.45 6.51 -3.84
N ARG A 24 40.48 7.45 -2.89
CA ARG A 24 40.93 8.83 -3.12
C ARG A 24 42.45 9.00 -3.08
N THR A 25 43.14 8.12 -2.36
CA THR A 25 44.58 8.25 -2.08
C THR A 25 45.45 7.38 -2.99
N LYS A 26 45.07 6.11 -3.19
CA LYS A 26 45.89 5.11 -3.89
C LYS A 26 45.28 4.68 -5.22
N TRP A 27 44.02 4.28 -5.25
CA TRP A 27 43.42 3.67 -6.44
C TRP A 27 43.12 4.67 -7.54
N PHE A 28 42.52 5.81 -7.21
CA PHE A 28 42.11 6.84 -8.18
C PHE A 28 42.34 8.27 -7.66
N PRO A 29 43.58 8.64 -7.28
CA PRO A 29 43.88 10.01 -6.89
C PRO A 29 43.75 10.97 -8.07
N ALA A 30 43.40 12.23 -7.78
CA ALA A 30 43.29 13.26 -8.80
C ALA A 30 44.62 13.44 -9.56
N SER A 31 44.54 13.51 -10.89
CA SER A 31 45.73 13.61 -11.75
C SER A 31 46.50 14.90 -11.48
N GLY A 32 47.81 14.78 -11.24
CA GLY A 32 48.69 15.90 -10.93
C GLY A 32 48.59 16.43 -9.50
N SER A 33 47.87 15.75 -8.60
CA SER A 33 47.76 16.16 -7.19
C SER A 33 49.00 15.79 -6.37
N GLU A 34 49.22 16.50 -5.27
CA GLU A 34 50.26 16.16 -4.27
C GLU A 34 50.03 14.75 -3.69
N VAL A 35 48.77 14.33 -3.54
CA VAL A 35 48.39 12.99 -3.09
C VAL A 35 48.86 11.92 -4.08
N GLN A 36 48.69 12.16 -5.38
CA GLN A 36 49.18 11.27 -6.42
C GLN A 36 50.72 11.17 -6.40
N ALA A 37 51.41 12.32 -6.30
CA ALA A 37 52.87 12.35 -6.24
C ALA A 37 53.42 11.61 -5.01
N ALA A 38 52.76 11.75 -3.85
CA ALA A 38 53.11 11.04 -2.63
C ALA A 38 52.91 9.53 -2.77
N ALA A 39 51.78 9.10 -3.37
CA ALA A 39 51.52 7.69 -3.64
C ALA A 39 52.54 7.09 -4.61
N ASP A 40 52.90 7.81 -5.68
CA ASP A 40 53.92 7.37 -6.64
C ASP A 40 55.28 7.17 -5.97
N ALA A 41 55.69 8.13 -5.13
CA ALA A 41 56.96 8.07 -4.41
C ALA A 41 57.00 6.89 -3.42
N ASP A 42 55.92 6.68 -2.65
CA ASP A 42 55.82 5.59 -1.67
C ASP A 42 55.79 4.21 -2.36
N ILE A 43 55.01 4.05 -3.43
CA ILE A 43 54.94 2.80 -4.19
C ILE A 43 56.28 2.49 -4.86
N THR A 44 56.93 3.50 -5.45
CA THR A 44 58.25 3.33 -6.09
C THR A 44 59.30 2.90 -5.07
N ALA A 45 59.34 3.56 -3.91
CA ALA A 45 60.31 3.26 -2.86
C ALA A 45 60.13 1.86 -2.26
N ARG A 46 58.89 1.39 -2.10
CA ARG A 46 58.61 0.09 -1.45
C ARG A 46 58.59 -1.09 -2.41
N PHE A 47 58.10 -0.89 -3.64
CA PHE A 47 57.78 -1.99 -4.55
C PHE A 47 58.47 -1.92 -5.92
N GLY A 48 59.31 -0.90 -6.17
CA GLY A 48 60.01 -0.74 -7.45
C GLY A 48 60.87 -1.94 -7.85
N ASP A 49 61.71 -2.44 -6.92
CA ASP A 49 62.57 -3.61 -7.18
C ASP A 49 61.77 -4.91 -7.35
N LEU A 50 60.65 -5.03 -6.62
CA LEU A 50 59.75 -6.16 -6.72
C LEU A 50 59.02 -6.18 -8.07
N LEU A 51 58.56 -5.01 -8.55
CA LEU A 51 57.97 -4.85 -9.87
C LEU A 51 58.99 -5.22 -10.96
N ALA A 52 60.22 -4.74 -10.87
CA ALA A 52 61.28 -5.11 -11.82
C ALA A 52 61.54 -6.63 -11.86
N THR A 53 61.42 -7.31 -10.71
CA THR A 53 61.52 -8.78 -10.62
C THR A 53 60.29 -9.48 -11.22
N ALA A 54 59.10 -8.92 -11.06
CA ALA A 54 57.88 -9.45 -11.66
C ALA A 54 57.89 -9.34 -13.19
N GLU A 55 58.49 -8.28 -13.74
CA GLU A 55 58.67 -8.07 -15.19
C GLU A 55 59.49 -9.18 -15.85
N THR A 56 60.52 -9.71 -15.17
CA THR A 56 61.33 -10.83 -15.69
C THR A 56 60.63 -12.19 -15.59
N ARG A 57 59.36 -12.21 -15.20
CA ARG A 57 58.54 -13.40 -14.91
C ARG A 57 59.07 -14.31 -13.80
N ALA A 58 60.04 -13.85 -13.01
CA ALA A 58 60.65 -14.66 -11.96
C ALA A 58 59.67 -15.04 -10.83
N LEU A 59 58.64 -14.22 -10.61
CA LEU A 59 57.60 -14.46 -9.60
C LEU A 59 56.39 -15.26 -10.12
N HIS A 60 56.26 -15.47 -11.44
CA HIS A 60 55.02 -15.99 -12.04
C HIS A 60 54.70 -17.38 -11.52
N ALA A 61 55.65 -18.32 -11.63
CA ALA A 61 55.45 -19.71 -11.21
C ALA A 61 55.10 -19.84 -9.72
N THR A 62 55.64 -18.97 -8.87
CA THR A 62 55.43 -19.04 -7.42
C THR A 62 54.15 -18.30 -6.99
N TRP A 63 53.83 -17.17 -7.62
CA TRP A 63 52.71 -16.33 -7.20
C TRP A 63 51.38 -16.73 -7.85
N THR A 64 51.38 -17.39 -9.01
CA THR A 64 50.13 -17.94 -9.59
C THR A 64 49.62 -19.19 -8.88
N SER A 65 50.41 -19.77 -7.97
CA SER A 65 50.04 -20.98 -7.21
C SER A 65 48.87 -20.82 -6.25
N ARG A 66 48.56 -19.58 -5.80
CA ARG A 66 47.44 -19.28 -4.90
C ARG A 66 46.65 -18.09 -5.44
N PRO A 67 45.31 -18.07 -5.33
CA PRO A 67 44.49 -16.98 -5.87
C PRO A 67 44.88 -15.59 -5.34
N SER A 68 45.18 -15.47 -4.05
CA SER A 68 45.57 -14.19 -3.44
C SER A 68 46.90 -13.68 -4.00
N SER A 69 47.94 -14.52 -4.04
CA SER A 69 49.24 -14.12 -4.60
C SER A 69 49.18 -13.88 -6.11
N PHE A 70 48.26 -14.53 -6.81
CA PHE A 70 48.01 -14.28 -8.22
C PHE A 70 47.44 -12.87 -8.41
N VAL A 71 46.44 -12.48 -7.61
CA VAL A 71 45.92 -11.11 -7.62
C VAL A 71 47.01 -10.10 -7.27
N ALA A 72 47.88 -10.41 -6.30
CA ALA A 72 49.02 -9.54 -5.96
C ALA A 72 49.95 -9.31 -7.16
N LEU A 73 50.23 -10.36 -7.94
CA LEU A 73 51.04 -10.26 -9.16
C LEU A 73 50.35 -9.40 -10.24
N ILE A 74 49.03 -9.57 -10.42
CA ILE A 74 48.23 -8.76 -11.35
C ILE A 74 48.24 -7.28 -10.91
N VAL A 75 48.01 -7.00 -9.63
CA VAL A 75 48.03 -5.63 -9.07
C VAL A 75 49.40 -5.00 -9.22
N LEU A 76 50.48 -5.74 -8.99
CA LEU A 76 51.84 -5.25 -9.16
C LEU A 76 52.10 -4.83 -10.62
N LEU A 77 51.77 -5.70 -11.58
CA LEU A 77 52.00 -5.46 -13.00
C LEU A 77 51.02 -4.45 -13.61
N ASP A 78 49.76 -4.39 -13.17
CA ASP A 78 48.75 -3.49 -13.77
C ASP A 78 48.61 -2.15 -13.04
N GLN A 79 48.61 -2.15 -11.70
CA GLN A 79 48.37 -0.94 -10.90
C GLN A 79 49.68 -0.28 -10.50
N PHE A 80 50.61 -0.99 -9.85
CA PHE A 80 51.83 -0.37 -9.32
C PHE A 80 52.74 0.11 -10.46
N CYS A 81 52.76 -0.62 -11.58
CA CYS A 81 53.40 -0.19 -12.82
C CYS A 81 53.02 1.23 -13.26
N ARG A 82 51.76 1.64 -13.06
CA ARG A 82 51.28 2.98 -13.43
C ARG A 82 51.80 4.08 -12.53
N HIS A 83 52.13 3.74 -11.29
CA HIS A 83 52.77 4.64 -10.31
C HIS A 83 54.27 4.74 -10.57
N VAL A 84 54.96 3.60 -10.69
CA VAL A 84 56.42 3.54 -10.87
C VAL A 84 56.86 4.09 -12.23
N TYR A 85 56.15 3.72 -13.30
CA TYR A 85 56.49 4.09 -14.67
C TYR A 85 55.52 5.11 -15.27
N ARG A 86 54.99 6.02 -14.44
CA ARG A 86 54.03 7.05 -14.88
C ARG A 86 54.46 7.77 -16.16
N HIS A 87 55.75 8.13 -16.24
CA HIS A 87 56.34 8.87 -17.35
C HIS A 87 56.94 7.99 -18.47
N ASP A 88 56.86 6.67 -18.36
CA ASP A 88 57.35 5.71 -19.37
C ASP A 88 56.17 4.92 -19.94
N ALA A 89 55.56 5.46 -21.00
CA ALA A 89 54.38 4.88 -21.62
C ALA A 89 54.65 3.57 -22.36
N ASP A 90 55.85 3.42 -22.92
CA ASP A 90 56.20 2.23 -23.71
C ASP A 90 56.44 1.03 -22.79
N ARG A 91 57.11 1.24 -21.66
CA ARG A 91 57.27 0.20 -20.64
C ARG A 91 55.93 -0.23 -20.03
N ARG A 92 55.02 0.72 -19.76
CA ARG A 92 53.65 0.40 -19.29
C ARG A 92 52.88 -0.45 -20.30
N LYS A 93 52.93 -0.12 -21.59
CA LYS A 93 52.28 -0.92 -22.63
C LYS A 93 52.86 -2.33 -22.73
N ALA A 94 54.17 -2.50 -22.58
CA ALA A 94 54.79 -3.82 -22.58
C ALA A 94 54.32 -4.67 -21.39
N ILE A 95 54.17 -4.06 -20.21
CA ILE A 95 53.69 -4.73 -19.00
C ILE A 95 52.18 -5.01 -19.07
N ASP A 96 51.38 -4.14 -19.69
CA ASP A 96 49.93 -4.34 -19.89
C ASP A 96 49.64 -5.65 -20.64
N VAL A 97 50.49 -6.05 -21.59
CA VAL A 97 50.39 -7.35 -22.29
C VAL A 97 50.53 -8.52 -21.29
N ILE A 98 51.52 -8.44 -20.40
CA ILE A 98 51.78 -9.47 -19.39
C ILE A 98 50.63 -9.52 -18.37
N ALA A 99 50.16 -8.35 -17.91
CA ALA A 99 49.05 -8.26 -16.98
C ALA A 99 47.74 -8.81 -17.57
N LEU A 100 47.50 -8.59 -18.87
CA LEU A 100 46.34 -9.13 -19.57
C LEU A 100 46.40 -10.65 -19.74
N GLU A 101 47.58 -11.21 -20.06
CA GLU A 101 47.79 -12.67 -20.09
C GLU A 101 47.44 -13.30 -18.74
N LEU A 102 47.95 -12.72 -17.66
CA LEU A 102 47.71 -13.17 -16.29
C LEU A 102 46.24 -13.04 -15.86
N ALA A 103 45.57 -11.94 -16.20
CA ALA A 103 44.15 -11.75 -15.92
C ALA A 103 43.27 -12.75 -16.69
N THR A 104 43.64 -13.06 -17.93
CA THR A 104 42.96 -14.08 -18.75
C THR A 104 43.11 -15.45 -18.11
N GLU A 105 44.34 -15.85 -17.75
CA GLU A 105 44.60 -17.11 -17.06
C GLU A 105 43.84 -17.21 -15.72
N PHE A 106 43.79 -16.12 -14.95
CA PHE A 106 43.07 -16.06 -13.68
C PHE A 106 41.54 -16.26 -13.85
N VAL A 107 40.98 -15.72 -14.93
CA VAL A 107 39.56 -15.86 -15.26
C VAL A 107 39.24 -17.24 -15.82
N ASP A 108 40.07 -17.77 -16.72
CA ASP A 108 39.91 -19.09 -17.34
C ASP A 108 39.96 -20.21 -16.30
N GLN A 109 40.81 -20.06 -15.28
CA GLN A 109 40.86 -20.96 -14.12
C GLN A 109 39.72 -20.75 -13.11
N GLN A 110 38.79 -19.82 -13.38
CA GLN A 110 37.66 -19.45 -12.51
C GLN A 110 38.07 -18.99 -11.10
N LEU A 111 39.31 -18.53 -10.91
CA LEU A 111 39.82 -18.12 -9.60
C LEU A 111 39.14 -16.85 -9.08
N HIS A 112 38.67 -16.00 -10.00
CA HIS A 112 37.92 -14.77 -9.72
C HIS A 112 36.63 -15.00 -8.91
N LEU A 113 36.04 -16.21 -8.95
CA LEU A 113 34.86 -16.55 -8.17
C LEU A 113 35.15 -16.69 -6.67
N ASN A 114 36.41 -16.92 -6.30
CA ASN A 114 36.81 -17.30 -4.94
C ASN A 114 37.67 -16.24 -4.22
N VAL A 115 37.66 -15.00 -4.72
CA VAL A 115 38.39 -13.88 -4.11
C VAL A 115 37.44 -12.79 -3.58
N PRO A 116 37.88 -11.98 -2.60
CA PRO A 116 37.12 -10.80 -2.15
C PRO A 116 36.76 -9.85 -3.28
N VAL A 117 35.68 -9.08 -3.13
CA VAL A 117 35.18 -8.16 -4.18
C VAL A 117 36.26 -7.18 -4.66
N PRO A 118 37.08 -6.53 -3.80
CA PRO A 118 38.16 -5.69 -4.27
C PRO A 118 39.17 -6.45 -5.14
N HIS A 119 39.57 -7.65 -4.73
CA HIS A 119 40.49 -8.49 -5.50
C HIS A 119 39.91 -8.89 -6.86
N PHE A 120 38.62 -9.24 -6.90
CA PHE A 120 37.88 -9.53 -8.13
C PHE A 120 37.93 -8.34 -9.10
N VAL A 121 37.61 -7.13 -8.62
CA VAL A 121 37.60 -5.91 -9.43
C VAL A 121 38.99 -5.63 -10.01
N PHE A 122 40.04 -5.70 -9.17
CA PHE A 122 41.40 -5.40 -9.60
C PHE A 122 42.02 -6.50 -10.47
N ALA A 123 41.62 -7.76 -10.31
CA ALA A 123 42.02 -8.84 -11.22
C ALA A 123 41.45 -8.64 -12.65
N LEU A 124 40.33 -7.93 -12.80
CA LEU A 124 39.71 -7.62 -14.09
C LEU A 124 40.17 -6.27 -14.69
N MET A 125 40.94 -5.46 -13.96
CA MET A 125 41.42 -4.15 -14.45
C MET A 125 42.26 -4.22 -15.73
N PRO A 126 43.12 -5.24 -15.96
CA PRO A 126 43.89 -5.34 -17.20
C PRO A 126 43.03 -5.35 -18.48
N PHE A 127 41.83 -5.96 -18.43
CA PHE A 127 40.88 -5.94 -19.55
C PHE A 127 40.37 -4.53 -19.86
N ARG A 128 40.20 -3.68 -18.84
CA ARG A 128 39.79 -2.27 -18.99
C ARG A 128 40.92 -1.38 -19.49
N HIS A 129 42.16 -1.69 -19.11
CA HIS A 129 43.34 -0.95 -19.56
C HIS A 129 43.79 -1.33 -20.97
N SER A 130 43.37 -2.49 -21.49
CA SER A 130 43.50 -2.90 -22.88
C SER A 130 42.13 -3.12 -23.56
N PRO A 131 41.30 -2.06 -23.70
CA PRO A 131 39.88 -2.21 -24.03
C PRO A 131 39.64 -2.63 -25.49
N THR A 132 38.75 -3.59 -25.66
CA THR A 132 38.04 -3.92 -26.92
C THR A 132 36.58 -4.19 -26.57
N PRO A 133 35.61 -4.06 -27.50
CA PRO A 133 34.21 -4.34 -27.22
C PRO A 133 34.01 -5.69 -26.52
N ASP A 134 34.61 -6.75 -27.08
CA ASP A 134 34.51 -8.12 -26.56
C ASP A 134 35.06 -8.24 -25.13
N ARG A 135 36.18 -7.57 -24.82
CA ARG A 135 36.77 -7.60 -23.46
C ARG A 135 35.91 -6.84 -22.45
N LEU A 136 35.30 -5.72 -22.85
CA LEU A 136 34.43 -4.97 -21.95
C LEU A 136 33.12 -5.71 -21.69
N GLU A 137 32.55 -6.34 -22.71
CA GLU A 137 31.40 -7.25 -22.57
C GLU A 137 31.75 -8.44 -21.67
N HIS A 138 32.93 -9.02 -21.84
CA HIS A 138 33.44 -10.09 -20.97
C HIS A 138 33.53 -9.64 -19.49
N VAL A 139 34.05 -8.44 -19.22
CA VAL A 139 34.11 -7.90 -17.85
C VAL A 139 32.71 -7.69 -17.27
N LEU A 140 31.78 -7.13 -18.04
CA LEU A 140 30.40 -6.90 -17.59
C LEU A 140 29.70 -8.22 -17.24
N ALA A 141 29.83 -9.24 -18.10
CA ALA A 141 29.25 -10.56 -17.85
C ALA A 141 29.72 -11.17 -16.52
N HIS A 142 31.01 -11.01 -16.16
CA HIS A 142 31.53 -11.49 -14.88
C HIS A 142 31.04 -10.66 -13.68
N ILE A 143 30.83 -9.35 -13.85
CA ILE A 143 30.25 -8.50 -12.81
C ILE A 143 28.81 -8.93 -12.55
N ASP A 144 27.99 -9.05 -13.59
CA ASP A 144 26.58 -9.45 -13.48
C ASP A 144 26.43 -10.83 -12.83
N ALA A 145 27.28 -11.80 -13.23
CA ALA A 145 27.30 -13.14 -12.64
C ALA A 145 27.69 -13.11 -11.15
N ARG A 146 28.66 -12.26 -10.78
CA ARG A 146 29.10 -12.09 -9.39
C ARG A 146 28.01 -11.47 -8.53
N GLU A 147 27.34 -10.43 -9.01
CA GLU A 147 26.21 -9.79 -8.32
C GLU A 147 25.05 -10.77 -8.11
N HIS A 148 24.65 -11.50 -9.16
CA HIS A 148 23.59 -12.50 -9.06
C HIS A 148 23.90 -13.56 -7.98
N THR A 149 25.10 -14.11 -8.00
CA THR A 149 25.54 -15.11 -7.01
C THR A 149 25.57 -14.54 -5.59
N MET A 150 25.98 -13.27 -5.41
CA MET A 150 25.96 -12.61 -4.11
C MET A 150 24.53 -12.42 -3.59
N VAL A 151 23.59 -12.06 -4.46
CA VAL A 151 22.16 -11.94 -4.11
C VAL A 151 21.59 -13.31 -3.71
N GLU A 152 21.82 -14.35 -4.50
CA GLU A 152 21.37 -15.72 -4.19
C GLU A 152 21.98 -16.25 -2.89
N ASN A 153 23.28 -16.05 -2.67
CA ASN A 153 23.94 -16.45 -1.43
C ASN A 153 23.42 -15.67 -0.23
N THR A 154 23.12 -14.38 -0.38
CA THR A 154 22.54 -13.57 0.69
C THR A 154 21.15 -14.09 1.06
N ASP A 155 20.33 -14.41 0.06
CA ASP A 155 19.03 -15.04 0.27
C ASP A 155 19.16 -16.41 0.96
N LEU A 156 20.04 -17.30 0.47
CA LEU A 156 20.27 -18.62 1.06
C LEU A 156 20.81 -18.53 2.50
N LEU A 157 21.80 -17.67 2.75
CA LEU A 157 22.35 -17.45 4.09
C LEU A 157 21.33 -16.81 5.02
N SER A 158 20.45 -15.92 4.53
CA SER A 158 19.35 -15.39 5.32
C SER A 158 18.37 -16.50 5.72
N LYS A 159 18.02 -17.39 4.78
CA LYS A 159 17.17 -18.57 5.01
C LYS A 159 17.82 -19.54 6.00
N PHE A 160 19.11 -19.82 5.85
CA PHE A 160 19.85 -20.74 6.72
C PHE A 160 20.10 -20.14 8.11
N ARG A 161 20.39 -18.84 8.20
CA ARG A 161 20.46 -18.11 9.47
C ARG A 161 19.13 -18.18 10.19
N ARG A 162 18.02 -17.97 9.47
CA ARG A 162 16.67 -18.09 10.02
C ARG A 162 16.41 -19.48 10.61
N THR A 163 16.69 -20.55 9.88
CA THR A 163 16.48 -21.93 10.38
C THR A 163 17.45 -22.31 11.50
N THR A 164 18.69 -21.82 11.48
CA THR A 164 19.67 -22.07 12.54
C THR A 164 19.30 -21.36 13.84
N VAL A 165 18.85 -20.10 13.77
CA VAL A 165 18.36 -19.34 14.93
C VAL A 165 17.12 -20.03 15.54
N GLN A 166 16.20 -20.53 14.70
CA GLN A 166 15.05 -21.33 15.15
C GLN A 166 15.50 -22.57 15.94
N ARG A 167 16.48 -23.34 15.42
CA ARG A 167 17.02 -24.53 16.08
C ARG A 167 17.70 -24.19 17.42
N GLN A 168 18.46 -23.09 17.47
CA GLN A 168 19.13 -22.64 18.70
C GLN A 168 18.12 -22.24 19.78
N ALA A 169 17.02 -21.57 19.41
CA ALA A 169 15.96 -21.19 20.33
C ALA A 169 15.23 -22.40 20.92
N HIS A 170 14.97 -23.44 20.10
CA HIS A 170 14.35 -24.68 20.54
C HIS A 170 15.16 -25.42 21.61
N LEU A 171 16.49 -25.30 21.58
CA LEU A 171 17.40 -25.91 22.56
C LEU A 171 17.55 -25.10 23.86
N ARG A 172 17.11 -23.83 23.90
CA ARG A 172 17.34 -22.91 25.04
C ARG A 172 16.11 -22.65 25.92
N ALA A 173 14.93 -23.12 25.52
CA ALA A 173 13.75 -23.06 26.39
C ALA A 173 13.69 -24.31 27.29
N PRO A 174 13.66 -24.17 28.63
CA PRO A 174 13.34 -25.30 29.49
C PRO A 174 11.90 -25.74 29.20
N ASN A 175 11.75 -27.01 28.84
CA ASN A 175 10.48 -27.68 28.53
C ASN A 175 9.37 -27.33 29.53
N LEU A 176 8.40 -26.55 29.08
CA LEU A 176 7.04 -26.52 29.60
C LEU A 176 6.10 -26.76 28.43
N LYS A 177 5.99 -28.03 28.01
CA LYS A 177 4.76 -28.62 27.46
C LYS A 177 4.91 -30.12 27.20
N ALA A 178 3.79 -30.82 27.40
CA ALA A 178 3.61 -32.25 27.15
C ALA A 178 3.83 -32.59 25.66
N PRO A 179 4.29 -33.82 25.36
CA PRO A 179 4.47 -34.27 23.99
C PRO A 179 3.09 -34.42 23.32
N ASP A 180 2.98 -33.99 22.06
CA ASP A 180 1.95 -34.36 21.06
C ASP A 180 1.04 -33.26 20.48
N GLU A 181 1.27 -31.97 20.72
CA GLU A 181 0.58 -30.91 19.95
C GLU A 181 1.55 -29.88 19.34
N GLU A 182 2.11 -30.23 18.19
CA GLU A 182 2.92 -29.34 17.35
C GLU A 182 2.00 -28.58 16.37
N PHE A 183 1.44 -27.45 16.80
CA PHE A 183 0.77 -26.53 15.89
C PHE A 183 1.76 -25.49 15.35
N ASP A 184 2.27 -25.77 14.15
CA ASP A 184 3.22 -24.95 13.36
C ASP A 184 2.51 -23.74 12.70
N ILE A 185 2.04 -22.80 13.53
CA ILE A 185 1.17 -21.67 13.09
C ILE A 185 1.84 -20.30 13.28
N LEU A 186 2.97 -20.26 13.99
CA LEU A 186 3.62 -19.03 14.41
C LEU A 186 4.98 -18.87 13.72
N GLU A 187 5.20 -17.74 13.04
CA GLU A 187 6.54 -17.20 12.95
C GLU A 187 6.88 -16.61 14.33
N ARG A 188 7.28 -17.47 15.27
CA ARG A 188 7.90 -17.02 16.53
C ARG A 188 9.30 -16.55 16.22
N ALA A 189 9.45 -15.32 15.73
CA ALA A 189 10.72 -14.64 15.84
C ALA A 189 10.99 -14.45 17.35
N ALA A 190 11.98 -15.15 17.92
CA ALA A 190 12.50 -14.80 19.23
C ALA A 190 13.49 -13.65 19.04
N PHE A 191 13.21 -12.56 19.72
CA PHE A 191 13.64 -11.21 19.39
C PHE A 191 15.11 -10.96 19.70
N VAL A 192 15.81 -10.24 18.82
CA VAL A 192 16.89 -9.37 19.30
C VAL A 192 16.15 -8.31 20.13
N ASN A 193 16.62 -7.99 21.33
CA ASN A 193 16.14 -6.81 22.05
C ASN A 193 16.97 -5.65 21.50
N PRO A 194 16.59 -4.99 20.38
CA PRO A 194 17.34 -3.83 19.93
C PRO A 194 17.33 -2.79 21.05
N ASN A 195 18.30 -1.89 21.04
CA ASN A 195 18.18 -0.68 21.84
C ASN A 195 17.02 0.15 21.27
N GLU A 196 15.79 -0.16 21.71
CA GLU A 196 14.53 0.33 21.15
C GLU A 196 14.51 1.86 21.16
N ALA A 197 15.02 2.46 22.23
CA ALA A 197 15.20 3.91 22.38
C ALA A 197 16.04 4.54 21.26
N THR A 198 16.96 3.79 20.65
CA THR A 198 17.85 4.27 19.58
C THR A 198 17.30 3.96 18.18
N LEU A 199 16.66 2.79 18.00
CA LEU A 199 16.20 2.33 16.69
C LEU A 199 14.79 2.80 16.34
N LEU A 200 13.88 2.87 17.31
CA LEU A 200 12.49 3.21 17.07
C LEU A 200 12.34 4.60 16.41
N PRO A 201 12.97 5.67 16.91
CA PRO A 201 12.85 7.00 16.29
C PRO A 201 13.39 7.07 14.85
N LYS A 202 14.28 6.16 14.46
CA LYS A 202 14.91 6.11 13.13
C LYS A 202 14.11 5.28 12.11
N HIS A 203 13.14 4.49 12.56
CA HIS A 203 12.44 3.58 11.67
C HIS A 203 11.45 4.36 10.77
N PRO A 204 11.37 4.08 9.45
CA PRO A 204 10.50 4.79 8.50
C PRO A 204 9.00 4.83 8.84
N LEU A 205 8.51 3.86 9.62
CA LEU A 205 7.11 3.79 10.07
C LEU A 205 6.75 4.82 11.15
N VAL A 206 7.73 5.24 11.96
CA VAL A 206 7.48 6.18 13.06
C VAL A 206 7.03 7.56 12.58
N PRO A 207 7.67 8.23 11.59
CA PRO A 207 7.16 9.50 11.07
C PRO A 207 5.77 9.37 10.43
N VAL A 208 5.49 8.25 9.75
CA VAL A 208 4.15 7.97 9.19
C VAL A 208 3.10 7.91 10.30
N MET A 209 3.38 7.19 11.38
CA MET A 209 2.50 7.11 12.54
C MET A 209 2.36 8.45 13.28
N HIS A 210 3.43 9.24 13.40
CA HIS A 210 3.33 10.58 13.99
C HIS A 210 2.41 11.49 13.17
N SER A 211 2.57 11.51 11.84
CA SER A 211 1.70 12.28 10.95
C SER A 211 0.23 11.86 11.11
N PHE A 212 -0.01 10.55 11.19
CA PHE A 212 -1.35 10.01 11.43
C PHE A 212 -1.93 10.45 12.78
N LEU A 213 -1.22 10.21 13.88
CA LEU A 213 -1.67 10.54 15.25
C LEU A 213 -1.92 12.04 15.42
N THR A 214 -1.06 12.88 14.82
CA THR A 214 -1.22 14.33 14.81
C THR A 214 -2.48 14.75 14.05
N SER A 215 -2.71 14.19 12.85
CA SER A 215 -3.90 14.50 12.04
C SER A 215 -5.22 14.17 12.77
N MET A 216 -5.20 13.12 13.59
CA MET A 216 -6.36 12.66 14.37
C MET A 216 -6.50 13.35 15.73
N ARG A 217 -5.56 14.23 16.11
CA ARG A 217 -5.49 14.88 17.43
C ARG A 217 -5.50 13.86 18.59
N ALA A 218 -4.73 12.79 18.44
CA ALA A 218 -4.62 11.74 19.44
C ALA A 218 -4.26 12.32 20.83
N GLY A 219 -4.94 11.86 21.88
CA GLY A 219 -4.73 12.34 23.26
C GLY A 219 -5.49 13.61 23.64
N SER A 220 -6.18 14.24 22.69
CA SER A 220 -7.10 15.35 22.96
C SER A 220 -8.43 14.85 23.53
N GLU A 221 -9.26 15.76 24.08
CA GLU A 221 -10.63 15.46 24.49
C GLU A 221 -11.48 14.86 23.36
N SER A 222 -11.16 15.21 22.10
CA SER A 222 -11.85 14.68 20.92
C SER A 222 -11.38 13.28 20.48
N CYS A 223 -10.24 12.81 21.00
CA CYS A 223 -9.66 11.50 20.70
C CYS A 223 -8.91 10.92 21.93
N PRO A 224 -9.61 10.62 23.04
CA PRO A 224 -8.99 10.09 24.25
C PRO A 224 -8.58 8.61 24.11
N ALA A 225 -9.15 7.90 23.14
CA ALA A 225 -8.88 6.50 22.87
C ALA A 225 -8.85 6.20 21.36
N ILE A 226 -8.05 5.22 20.96
CA ILE A 226 -7.90 4.74 19.58
C ILE A 226 -8.26 3.26 19.53
N GLY A 227 -9.17 2.91 18.63
CA GLY A 227 -9.55 1.52 18.37
C GLY A 227 -8.62 0.89 17.33
N ILE A 228 -8.34 -0.41 17.46
CA ILE A 228 -7.68 -1.18 16.40
C ILE A 228 -8.38 -2.53 16.17
N SER A 229 -8.62 -2.87 14.90
CA SER A 229 -9.02 -4.23 14.55
C SER A 229 -7.78 -5.12 14.49
N LEU A 230 -7.65 -5.99 15.48
CA LEU A 230 -6.48 -6.82 15.69
C LEU A 230 -6.72 -8.21 15.13
N SER A 231 -6.28 -8.46 13.89
CA SER A 231 -6.48 -9.74 13.21
C SER A 231 -5.47 -10.83 13.58
N GLY A 232 -4.36 -10.44 14.22
CA GLY A 232 -3.19 -11.30 14.44
C GLY A 232 -2.22 -11.37 13.26
N GLY A 233 -2.58 -10.81 12.10
CA GLY A 233 -1.65 -10.61 10.98
C GLY A 233 -0.67 -9.46 11.24
N VAL A 234 0.47 -9.50 10.52
CA VAL A 234 1.62 -8.58 10.71
C VAL A 234 1.22 -7.11 10.72
N ASP A 235 0.35 -6.68 9.79
CA ASP A 235 -0.04 -5.27 9.67
C ASP A 235 -0.75 -4.76 10.92
N SER A 236 -1.72 -5.53 11.43
CA SER A 236 -2.49 -5.15 12.61
C SER A 236 -1.63 -5.18 13.89
N MET A 237 -0.73 -6.15 14.01
CA MET A 237 0.15 -6.27 15.18
C MET A 237 1.16 -5.12 15.23
N VAL A 238 1.74 -4.74 14.07
CA VAL A 238 2.66 -3.60 13.96
C VAL A 238 1.96 -2.28 14.31
N ILE A 239 0.73 -2.06 13.81
CA ILE A 239 -0.03 -0.86 14.18
C ILE A 239 -0.32 -0.86 15.68
N ALA A 240 -0.77 -1.97 16.28
CA ALA A 240 -1.04 -2.05 17.72
C ALA A 240 0.21 -1.68 18.54
N TYR A 241 1.35 -2.25 18.18
CA TYR A 241 2.63 -1.98 18.84
C TYR A 241 3.02 -0.50 18.75
N LEU A 242 2.96 0.08 17.55
CA LEU A 242 3.27 1.50 17.33
C LEU A 242 2.32 2.43 18.11
N LEU A 243 1.02 2.11 18.16
CA LEU A 243 0.05 2.88 18.93
C LEU A 243 0.39 2.90 20.43
N VAL A 244 0.82 1.77 21.00
CA VAL A 244 1.22 1.70 22.42
C VAL A 244 2.52 2.47 22.65
N LYS A 245 3.54 2.24 21.82
CA LYS A 245 4.86 2.86 22.00
C LYS A 245 4.83 4.38 21.83
N LEU A 246 3.95 4.90 20.99
CA LEU A 246 3.81 6.34 20.76
C LEU A 246 2.83 7.04 21.71
N ALA A 247 1.98 6.30 22.45
CA ALA A 247 1.01 6.90 23.37
C ALA A 247 1.61 7.90 24.38
N PRO A 248 2.83 7.70 24.94
CA PRO A 248 3.46 8.68 25.84
C PRO A 248 3.71 10.04 25.21
N HIS A 249 3.86 10.13 23.89
CA HIS A 249 4.05 11.39 23.17
C HIS A 249 2.73 12.15 22.92
N TYR A 250 1.58 11.53 23.18
CA TYR A 250 0.24 12.04 22.87
C TYR A 250 -0.70 11.88 24.07
N ASN A 251 -0.30 12.44 25.22
CA ASN A 251 -1.12 12.49 26.44
C ASN A 251 -1.65 11.12 26.92
N ASN A 252 -0.91 10.04 26.63
CA ASN A 252 -1.28 8.67 27.04
C ASN A 252 -2.73 8.28 26.68
N TYR A 253 -3.13 8.49 25.41
CA TYR A 253 -4.41 7.96 24.93
C TYR A 253 -4.52 6.45 25.18
N LYS A 254 -5.75 5.95 25.34
CA LYS A 254 -6.00 4.52 25.51
C LYS A 254 -6.01 3.80 24.16
N VAL A 255 -5.43 2.61 24.10
CA VAL A 255 -5.55 1.71 22.94
C VAL A 255 -6.53 0.59 23.27
N VAL A 256 -7.50 0.35 22.39
CA VAL A 256 -8.52 -0.69 22.54
C VAL A 256 -8.54 -1.55 21.28
N ALA A 257 -8.37 -2.86 21.42
CA ALA A 257 -8.37 -3.81 20.32
C ALA A 257 -9.72 -4.53 20.17
N VAL A 258 -10.08 -4.87 18.93
CA VAL A 258 -11.19 -5.75 18.60
C VAL A 258 -10.68 -6.89 17.71
N HIS A 259 -10.81 -8.12 18.19
CA HIS A 259 -10.49 -9.33 17.43
C HIS A 259 -11.80 -10.05 17.06
N ILE A 260 -11.98 -10.35 15.78
CA ILE A 260 -13.12 -11.14 15.29
C ILE A 260 -12.61 -12.55 14.99
N ASP A 261 -13.02 -13.51 15.81
CA ASP A 261 -12.72 -14.93 15.57
C ASP A 261 -13.83 -15.54 14.71
N TYR A 262 -13.50 -15.89 13.47
CA TYR A 262 -14.46 -16.42 12.51
C TYR A 262 -14.75 -17.92 12.68
N LEU A 263 -14.06 -18.64 13.57
CA LEU A 263 -14.25 -20.07 13.83
C LEU A 263 -14.24 -20.96 12.57
N ASN A 264 -13.49 -20.55 11.53
CA ASN A 264 -13.41 -21.28 10.26
C ASN A 264 -12.31 -22.37 10.24
N ARG A 265 -11.39 -22.32 11.20
CA ARG A 265 -10.24 -23.24 11.33
C ARG A 265 -10.19 -23.72 12.77
N ALA A 266 -9.74 -24.96 12.99
CA ALA A 266 -9.54 -25.50 14.34
C ALA A 266 -8.57 -24.63 15.18
N GLU A 267 -7.68 -23.93 14.49
CA GLU A 267 -6.60 -23.12 15.03
C GLU A 267 -7.05 -21.73 15.50
N SER A 268 -8.22 -21.25 15.06
CA SER A 268 -8.61 -19.86 15.27
C SER A 268 -8.84 -19.52 16.76
N CYS A 269 -9.30 -20.49 17.55
CA CYS A 269 -9.42 -20.34 19.00
C CYS A 269 -8.05 -20.09 19.66
N ALA A 270 -7.01 -20.81 19.21
CA ALA A 270 -5.65 -20.63 19.73
C ALA A 270 -5.05 -19.29 19.29
N GLU A 271 -5.33 -18.86 18.06
CA GLU A 271 -4.95 -17.54 17.56
C GLU A 271 -5.61 -16.41 18.38
N ALA A 272 -6.91 -16.52 18.65
CA ALA A 272 -7.65 -15.56 19.46
C ALA A 272 -7.11 -15.46 20.90
N ALA A 273 -6.83 -16.60 21.53
CA ALA A 273 -6.24 -16.65 22.88
C ALA A 273 -4.84 -16.01 22.92
N PHE A 274 -4.03 -16.22 21.88
CA PHE A 274 -2.71 -15.59 21.77
C PHE A 274 -2.81 -14.07 21.60
N VAL A 275 -3.70 -13.59 20.72
CA VAL A 275 -3.91 -12.16 20.49
C VAL A 275 -4.37 -11.46 21.76
N ASP A 276 -5.29 -12.08 22.52
CA ASP A 276 -5.78 -11.55 23.79
C ASP A 276 -4.67 -11.46 24.85
N ALA A 277 -3.85 -12.51 24.97
CA ALA A 277 -2.71 -12.54 25.88
C ALA A 277 -1.65 -11.48 25.50
N TRP A 278 -1.31 -11.36 24.21
CA TRP A 278 -0.35 -10.37 23.72
C TRP A 278 -0.84 -8.94 23.93
N ALA A 279 -2.13 -8.69 23.68
CA ALA A 279 -2.75 -7.39 23.93
C ALA A 279 -2.69 -7.02 25.42
N SER A 280 -3.00 -7.97 26.31
CA SER A 280 -2.91 -7.79 27.75
C SER A 280 -1.49 -7.45 28.22
N GLU A 281 -0.47 -8.12 27.70
CA GLU A 281 0.94 -7.83 27.99
C GLU A 281 1.36 -6.40 27.60
N HIS A 282 0.73 -5.84 26.56
CA HIS A 282 1.00 -4.49 26.06
C HIS A 282 0.05 -3.42 26.62
N ASN A 283 -0.73 -3.74 27.66
CA ASN A 283 -1.76 -2.86 28.26
C ASN A 283 -2.84 -2.41 27.26
N ILE A 284 -3.20 -3.27 26.32
CA ILE A 284 -4.28 -3.06 25.35
C ILE A 284 -5.51 -3.86 25.81
N GLU A 285 -6.64 -3.18 26.03
CA GLU A 285 -7.91 -3.88 26.29
C GLU A 285 -8.40 -4.53 24.99
N CYS A 286 -8.54 -5.85 24.96
CA CYS A 286 -8.94 -6.60 23.76
C CYS A 286 -10.37 -7.15 23.89
N PHE A 287 -11.20 -6.89 22.89
CA PHE A 287 -12.54 -7.46 22.76
C PHE A 287 -12.52 -8.56 21.71
N VAL A 288 -12.59 -9.81 22.17
CA VAL A 288 -12.67 -10.99 21.31
C VAL A 288 -14.14 -11.33 21.04
N ARG A 289 -14.55 -11.29 19.76
CA ARG A 289 -15.89 -11.68 19.31
C ARG A 289 -15.82 -12.94 18.45
N PRO A 290 -16.14 -14.12 19.01
CA PRO A 290 -16.27 -15.36 18.23
C PRO A 290 -17.58 -15.37 17.45
N ILE A 291 -17.55 -15.73 16.16
CA ILE A 291 -18.74 -15.87 15.31
C ILE A 291 -19.11 -17.36 15.23
N SER A 292 -20.07 -17.77 16.06
CA SER A 292 -20.58 -19.15 16.12
C SER A 292 -21.98 -19.31 15.51
N GLU A 293 -22.63 -18.20 15.17
CA GLU A 293 -24.02 -18.15 14.70
C GLU A 293 -24.21 -18.74 13.30
N PHE A 294 -23.15 -18.79 12.50
CA PHE A 294 -23.15 -19.38 11.16
C PHE A 294 -21.74 -19.79 10.74
N GLN A 295 -21.65 -20.72 9.78
CA GLN A 295 -20.37 -21.22 9.26
C GLN A 295 -20.24 -21.00 7.76
N ARG A 296 -19.00 -20.82 7.29
CA ARG A 296 -18.69 -20.62 5.87
C ARG A 296 -19.10 -21.80 5.00
N ALA A 297 -19.01 -23.02 5.54
CA ALA A 297 -19.33 -24.24 4.80
C ALA A 297 -20.83 -24.42 4.53
N THR A 298 -21.69 -23.88 5.41
CA THR A 298 -23.14 -24.10 5.40
C THR A 298 -23.95 -22.89 4.94
N THR A 299 -23.34 -21.71 4.88
CA THR A 299 -23.99 -20.45 4.50
C THR A 299 -23.67 -20.10 3.05
N LYS A 300 -24.66 -19.60 2.29
CA LYS A 300 -24.38 -19.04 0.96
C LYS A 300 -23.32 -17.94 1.07
N ARG A 301 -22.40 -17.91 0.12
CA ARG A 301 -21.22 -17.06 0.19
C ARG A 301 -21.53 -15.57 0.36
N GLU A 302 -22.47 -15.05 -0.42
CA GLU A 302 -22.87 -13.63 -0.33
C GLU A 302 -23.44 -13.30 1.04
N ASP A 303 -24.29 -14.18 1.57
CA ASP A 303 -24.87 -14.03 2.91
C ASP A 303 -23.78 -14.12 3.99
N TYR A 304 -22.81 -15.03 3.87
CA TYR A 304 -21.68 -15.13 4.80
C TYR A 304 -20.83 -13.86 4.81
N GLU A 305 -20.46 -13.33 3.64
CA GLU A 305 -19.66 -12.11 3.53
C GLU A 305 -20.42 -10.89 4.09
N ASN A 306 -21.73 -10.79 3.87
CA ASN A 306 -22.58 -9.73 4.42
C ASN A 306 -22.74 -9.85 5.94
N LEU A 307 -23.19 -11.00 6.45
CA LEU A 307 -23.41 -11.22 7.88
C LEU A 307 -22.13 -11.04 8.70
N SER A 308 -21.00 -11.57 8.21
CA SER A 308 -19.71 -11.45 8.91
C SER A 308 -19.15 -10.03 8.86
N ARG A 309 -19.47 -9.27 7.81
CA ARG A 309 -19.19 -7.84 7.75
C ARG A 309 -20.07 -7.09 8.75
N ASP A 310 -21.36 -7.35 8.78
CA ASP A 310 -22.29 -6.66 9.68
C ASP A 310 -21.93 -6.90 11.15
N ILE A 311 -21.67 -8.14 11.56
CA ILE A 311 -21.20 -8.45 12.92
C ILE A 311 -19.96 -7.63 13.27
N ARG A 312 -18.94 -7.65 12.42
CA ARG A 312 -17.68 -6.93 12.65
C ARG A 312 -17.91 -5.43 12.85
N TYR A 313 -18.70 -4.79 11.99
CA TYR A 313 -18.95 -3.36 12.08
C TYR A 313 -19.85 -2.99 13.27
N THR A 314 -20.85 -3.82 13.60
CA THR A 314 -21.66 -3.64 14.80
C THR A 314 -20.82 -3.77 16.07
N THR A 315 -19.92 -4.76 16.13
CA THR A 315 -18.97 -4.89 17.25
C THR A 315 -18.04 -3.68 17.35
N TYR A 316 -17.57 -3.13 16.22
CA TYR A 316 -16.80 -1.89 16.25
C TYR A 316 -17.62 -0.73 16.85
N GLN A 317 -18.89 -0.56 16.44
CA GLN A 317 -19.74 0.50 16.97
C GLN A 317 -19.95 0.38 18.48
N GLU A 318 -20.22 -0.84 18.98
CA GLU A 318 -20.41 -1.11 20.41
C GLU A 318 -19.17 -0.75 21.23
N VAL A 319 -17.98 -1.21 20.80
CA VAL A 319 -16.71 -0.92 21.48
C VAL A 319 -16.36 0.57 21.38
N MET A 320 -16.62 1.18 20.23
CA MET A 320 -16.35 2.60 20.04
C MET A 320 -17.23 3.48 20.93
N ALA A 321 -18.52 3.14 21.07
CA ALA A 321 -19.44 3.84 21.96
C ALA A 321 -19.03 3.69 23.42
N LYS A 322 -18.64 2.47 23.84
CA LYS A 322 -18.21 2.19 25.23
C LYS A 322 -16.98 2.98 25.66
N HIS A 323 -16.03 3.19 24.75
CA HIS A 323 -14.72 3.80 25.05
C HIS A 323 -14.53 5.21 24.48
N SER A 324 -15.59 5.83 23.94
CA SER A 324 -15.51 7.14 23.27
C SER A 324 -14.42 7.19 22.19
N ILE A 325 -14.30 6.12 21.42
CA ILE A 325 -13.30 6.00 20.35
C ILE A 325 -13.84 6.68 19.09
N PRO A 326 -13.09 7.62 18.47
CA PRO A 326 -13.57 8.32 17.28
C PRO A 326 -13.45 7.51 15.99
N GLY A 327 -12.59 6.48 15.97
CA GLY A 327 -12.36 5.63 14.81
C GLY A 327 -11.55 4.37 15.09
N MET A 328 -11.64 3.43 14.15
CA MET A 328 -11.04 2.10 14.22
C MET A 328 -9.92 1.96 13.20
N CYS A 329 -8.69 1.72 13.65
CA CYS A 329 -7.54 1.39 12.83
C CYS A 329 -7.67 -0.01 12.22
N VAL A 330 -7.29 -0.15 10.95
CA VAL A 330 -7.21 -1.44 10.26
C VAL A 330 -5.88 -1.57 9.51
N GLY A 331 -5.38 -2.81 9.42
CA GLY A 331 -4.10 -3.13 8.79
C GLY A 331 -4.16 -3.18 7.26
N HIS A 332 -4.45 -2.04 6.62
CA HIS A 332 -4.32 -1.90 5.17
C HIS A 332 -3.04 -1.18 4.80
N HIS A 333 -2.34 -1.69 3.79
CA HIS A 333 -1.07 -1.18 3.32
C HIS A 333 -1.10 -0.87 1.81
N ARG A 334 0.00 -0.35 1.25
CA ARG A 334 0.08 0.06 -0.16
C ARG A 334 -0.23 -1.05 -1.16
N GLY A 335 0.11 -2.29 -0.80
CA GLY A 335 -0.25 -3.47 -1.57
C GLY A 335 -1.76 -3.64 -1.70
N ASP A 336 -2.52 -3.44 -0.62
CA ASP A 336 -3.99 -3.52 -0.67
C ASP A 336 -4.60 -2.49 -1.61
N VAL A 337 -4.03 -1.28 -1.68
CA VAL A 337 -4.46 -0.24 -2.63
C VAL A 337 -4.29 -0.72 -4.07
N GLN A 338 -3.13 -1.31 -4.39
CA GLN A 338 -2.82 -1.81 -5.73
C GLN A 338 -3.77 -2.94 -6.14
N GLU A 339 -4.07 -3.86 -5.21
CA GLU A 339 -5.08 -4.91 -5.43
C GLU A 339 -6.46 -4.31 -5.69
N ASN A 340 -6.82 -3.26 -4.95
CA ASN A 340 -8.11 -2.60 -5.06
C ASN A 340 -8.28 -1.88 -6.39
N VAL A 341 -7.25 -1.17 -6.85
CA VAL A 341 -7.22 -0.51 -8.18
C VAL A 341 -7.53 -1.52 -9.29
N ILE A 342 -6.84 -2.66 -9.28
CA ILE A 342 -7.07 -3.72 -10.28
C ILE A 342 -8.49 -4.28 -10.15
N SER A 343 -8.95 -4.54 -8.93
CA SER A 343 -10.29 -5.07 -8.70
C SER A 343 -11.37 -4.10 -9.17
N ASN A 344 -11.21 -2.80 -8.89
CA ASN A 344 -12.16 -1.76 -9.26
C ASN A 344 -12.20 -1.54 -10.77
N MET A 345 -11.04 -1.56 -11.43
CA MET A 345 -10.95 -1.52 -12.89
C MET A 345 -11.73 -2.67 -13.53
N MET A 346 -11.50 -3.91 -13.07
CA MET A 346 -12.18 -5.09 -13.62
C MET A 346 -13.68 -5.16 -13.27
N LYS A 347 -14.11 -4.49 -12.20
CA LYS A 347 -15.52 -4.34 -11.85
C LYS A 347 -16.22 -3.19 -12.57
N GLY A 348 -15.49 -2.42 -13.40
CA GLY A 348 -16.04 -1.27 -14.12
C GLY A 348 -16.41 -0.09 -13.21
N GLN A 349 -15.69 0.11 -12.10
CA GLN A 349 -15.87 1.29 -11.26
C GLN A 349 -15.50 2.58 -12.01
N SER A 350 -16.04 3.73 -11.57
CA SER A 350 -15.74 5.01 -12.22
C SER A 350 -14.27 5.39 -12.05
N LEU A 351 -13.75 6.19 -12.99
CA LEU A 351 -12.38 6.70 -12.95
C LEU A 351 -12.06 7.37 -11.60
N LEU A 352 -13.00 8.12 -11.04
CA LEU A 352 -12.85 8.84 -9.76
C LEU A 352 -12.85 7.92 -8.54
N GLY A 353 -13.37 6.70 -8.69
CA GLY A 353 -13.45 5.69 -7.64
C GLY A 353 -12.37 4.62 -7.73
N LEU A 354 -11.37 4.79 -8.61
CA LEU A 354 -10.43 3.73 -8.96
C LEU A 354 -9.56 3.29 -7.76
N ASN A 355 -9.03 4.25 -7.01
CA ASN A 355 -8.26 4.00 -5.78
C ASN A 355 -9.09 3.26 -4.73
N GLY A 356 -10.30 3.77 -4.47
CA GLY A 356 -11.31 3.16 -3.62
C GLY A 356 -10.93 3.01 -2.13
N MET A 357 -9.73 3.41 -1.71
CA MET A 357 -9.31 3.45 -0.30
C MET A 357 -8.63 4.79 0.01
N THR A 358 -9.08 5.43 1.09
CA THR A 358 -8.49 6.65 1.63
C THR A 358 -7.93 6.39 3.04
N PRO A 359 -7.01 7.23 3.55
CA PRO A 359 -6.48 7.09 4.91
C PRO A 359 -7.56 7.14 6.00
N SER A 360 -8.64 7.89 5.77
CA SER A 360 -9.84 7.90 6.61
C SER A 360 -11.12 7.84 5.78
N SER A 361 -12.05 6.98 6.17
CA SER A 361 -13.36 6.83 5.51
C SER A 361 -14.43 6.39 6.51
N VAL A 362 -15.69 6.76 6.31
CA VAL A 362 -16.81 6.19 7.08
C VAL A 362 -17.40 4.99 6.32
N VAL A 363 -17.49 3.85 6.98
CA VAL A 363 -17.99 2.60 6.41
C VAL A 363 -18.98 1.99 7.41
N ASN A 364 -20.23 1.72 6.98
CA ASN A 364 -21.31 1.24 7.85
C ASN A 364 -21.43 2.06 9.16
N GLY A 365 -21.35 3.40 9.05
CA GLY A 365 -21.39 4.30 10.21
C GLY A 365 -20.14 4.32 11.08
N VAL A 366 -19.13 3.51 10.79
CA VAL A 366 -17.86 3.45 11.53
C VAL A 366 -16.79 4.23 10.80
N ARG A 367 -16.10 5.15 11.50
CA ARG A 367 -14.90 5.79 10.97
C ARG A 367 -13.75 4.80 11.00
N ILE A 368 -13.23 4.46 9.82
CA ILE A 368 -12.09 3.56 9.62
C ILE A 368 -10.83 4.39 9.34
N TRP A 369 -9.74 4.03 10.00
CA TRP A 369 -8.41 4.60 9.82
C TRP A 369 -7.43 3.58 9.25
N ARG A 370 -6.64 3.98 8.26
CA ARG A 370 -5.66 3.14 7.56
C ARG A 370 -4.29 3.79 7.65
N PRO A 371 -3.61 3.75 8.82
CA PRO A 371 -2.38 4.51 9.03
C PRO A 371 -1.24 4.07 8.12
N LEU A 372 -1.22 2.81 7.68
CA LEU A 372 -0.15 2.25 6.85
C LEU A 372 -0.45 2.24 5.35
N LEU A 373 -1.49 2.95 4.90
CA LEU A 373 -1.99 2.85 3.51
C LEU A 373 -0.95 3.17 2.44
N SER A 374 0.01 4.05 2.73
CA SER A 374 1.11 4.43 1.83
C SER A 374 2.37 3.56 1.99
N VAL A 375 2.40 2.65 2.98
CA VAL A 375 3.59 1.89 3.38
C VAL A 375 3.68 0.58 2.61
N THR A 376 4.88 0.20 2.17
CA THR A 376 5.15 -1.08 1.51
C THR A 376 5.09 -2.23 2.50
N LYS A 377 4.82 -3.44 2.00
CA LYS A 377 4.73 -4.63 2.85
C LYS A 377 6.07 -4.96 3.51
N ASP A 378 7.17 -4.78 2.79
CA ASP A 378 8.53 -5.07 3.28
C ASP A 378 8.88 -4.20 4.49
N ALA A 379 8.56 -2.90 4.47
CA ALA A 379 8.82 -2.02 5.61
C ALA A 379 8.04 -2.43 6.88
N ILE A 380 6.87 -3.08 6.72
CA ILE A 380 6.08 -3.61 7.83
C ILE A 380 6.74 -4.89 8.38
N PHE A 381 7.22 -5.78 7.52
CA PHE A 381 7.96 -6.97 7.94
C PHE A 381 9.28 -6.60 8.63
N ASP A 382 10.05 -5.67 8.06
CA ASP A 382 11.28 -5.16 8.63
C ASP A 382 11.05 -4.65 10.06
N PHE A 383 9.99 -3.87 10.28
CA PHE A 383 9.63 -3.42 11.62
C PHE A 383 9.29 -4.57 12.56
N ALA A 384 8.45 -5.49 12.11
CA ALA A 384 8.06 -6.63 12.92
C ALA A 384 9.28 -7.48 13.33
N HIS A 385 10.26 -7.64 12.43
CA HIS A 385 11.49 -8.39 12.72
C HIS A 385 12.47 -7.61 13.60
N VAL A 386 12.63 -6.30 13.37
CA VAL A 386 13.54 -5.44 14.14
C VAL A 386 13.06 -5.30 15.59
N PHE A 387 11.78 -4.99 15.80
CA PHE A 387 11.21 -4.70 17.12
C PHE A 387 10.54 -5.90 17.78
N GLY A 388 10.48 -7.01 17.07
CA GLY A 388 9.97 -8.23 17.62
C GLY A 388 8.47 -8.22 17.85
N VAL A 389 7.72 -7.89 16.80
CA VAL A 389 6.26 -7.96 16.82
C VAL A 389 5.84 -9.33 16.30
N PRO A 390 5.22 -10.20 17.12
CA PRO A 390 4.77 -11.52 16.67
C PRO A 390 3.55 -11.39 15.74
N TYR A 391 3.42 -12.32 14.79
CA TYR A 391 2.26 -12.38 13.91
C TYR A 391 2.01 -13.80 13.37
N PHE A 392 0.78 -14.07 12.95
CA PHE A 392 0.41 -15.31 12.26
C PHE A 392 0.67 -15.22 10.76
N LYS A 393 0.91 -16.38 10.14
CA LYS A 393 1.10 -16.50 8.70
C LYS A 393 -0.16 -16.07 7.93
N ASP A 394 0.01 -15.45 6.76
CA ASP A 394 -1.13 -15.10 5.90
C ASP A 394 -1.90 -16.35 5.48
N THR A 395 -3.15 -16.47 5.97
CA THR A 395 -4.07 -17.58 5.71
C THR A 395 -5.09 -17.25 4.61
N THR A 396 -4.84 -16.21 3.81
CA THR A 396 -5.71 -15.80 2.70
C THR A 396 -6.02 -17.01 1.79
N PRO A 397 -7.30 -17.42 1.66
CA PRO A 397 -7.63 -18.66 0.97
C PRO A 397 -7.25 -18.64 -0.50
N GLN A 398 -6.69 -19.76 -0.95
CA GLN A 398 -6.14 -19.89 -2.28
C GLN A 398 -7.15 -19.62 -3.42
N TRP A 399 -8.38 -20.06 -3.22
CA TRP A 399 -9.49 -19.95 -4.17
C TRP A 399 -10.09 -18.54 -4.27
N SER A 400 -9.81 -17.66 -3.30
CA SER A 400 -10.40 -16.32 -3.24
C SER A 400 -9.86 -15.42 -4.35
N THR A 401 -10.62 -14.40 -4.74
CA THR A 401 -10.18 -13.41 -5.75
C THR A 401 -8.86 -12.76 -5.33
N ARG A 402 -8.75 -12.36 -4.06
CA ARG A 402 -7.53 -11.82 -3.46
C ARG A 402 -6.37 -12.83 -3.49
N GLY A 403 -6.62 -14.08 -3.10
CA GLY A 403 -5.61 -15.14 -3.10
C GLY A 403 -5.11 -15.51 -4.51
N LYS A 404 -5.96 -15.43 -5.54
CA LYS A 404 -5.60 -15.59 -6.95
C LYS A 404 -4.80 -14.40 -7.46
N LEU A 405 -5.22 -13.18 -7.10
CA LEU A 405 -4.54 -11.96 -7.51
C LEU A 405 -3.10 -11.93 -6.96
N ARG A 406 -2.92 -12.15 -5.65
CA ARG A 406 -1.61 -12.18 -4.99
C ARG A 406 -0.66 -13.26 -5.54
N ARG A 407 -1.15 -14.48 -5.75
CA ARG A 407 -0.28 -15.66 -6.04
C ARG A 407 -0.15 -16.02 -7.51
N ARG A 408 -0.98 -15.45 -8.39
CA ARG A 408 -0.96 -15.76 -9.83
C ARG A 408 -0.82 -14.51 -10.68
N LEU A 409 -1.69 -13.51 -10.47
CA LEU A 409 -1.71 -12.34 -11.34
C LEU A 409 -0.55 -11.38 -11.06
N MET A 410 -0.26 -11.06 -9.79
CA MET A 410 0.83 -10.14 -9.45
C MET A 410 2.20 -10.66 -9.93
N PRO A 411 2.58 -11.93 -9.67
CA PRO A 411 3.86 -12.45 -10.17
C PRO A 411 3.94 -12.41 -11.70
N LEU A 412 2.85 -12.74 -12.40
CA LEU A 412 2.81 -12.68 -13.86
C LEU A 412 2.94 -11.25 -14.40
N LEU A 413 2.34 -10.26 -13.73
CA LEU A 413 2.52 -8.86 -14.10
C LEU A 413 3.94 -8.38 -13.85
N GLN A 414 4.57 -8.83 -12.77
CA GLN A 414 5.98 -8.53 -12.51
C GLN A 414 6.90 -9.16 -13.57
N GLU A 415 6.62 -10.40 -13.98
CA GLU A 415 7.37 -11.09 -15.04
C GLU A 415 7.26 -10.34 -16.38
N ILE A 416 6.06 -9.84 -16.73
CA ILE A 416 5.82 -9.16 -18.00
C ILE A 416 6.38 -7.73 -18.03
N TYR A 417 6.21 -6.96 -16.95
CA TYR A 417 6.47 -5.52 -16.94
C TYR A 417 7.70 -5.11 -16.10
N GLY A 418 8.36 -6.05 -15.43
CA GLY A 418 9.49 -5.79 -14.56
C GLY A 418 9.11 -5.12 -13.24
N ASP A 419 10.12 -4.70 -12.49
CA ASP A 419 9.93 -4.04 -11.21
C ASP A 419 9.31 -2.65 -11.34
N GLY A 420 8.53 -2.25 -10.33
CA GLY A 420 7.92 -0.92 -10.27
C GLY A 420 6.55 -0.78 -10.97
N TYR A 421 6.03 -1.79 -11.67
CA TYR A 421 4.69 -1.72 -12.30
C TYR A 421 3.58 -1.39 -11.28
N LEU A 422 3.74 -1.88 -10.04
CA LEU A 422 2.85 -1.59 -8.92
C LEU A 422 2.85 -0.11 -8.51
N ASN A 423 3.94 0.61 -8.74
CA ASN A 423 4.04 2.05 -8.46
C ASN A 423 3.18 2.82 -9.45
N ASN A 424 3.19 2.42 -10.72
CA ASN A 424 2.36 3.03 -11.75
C ASN A 424 0.86 2.88 -11.43
N LEU A 425 0.44 1.72 -10.90
CA LEU A 425 -0.93 1.51 -10.43
C LEU A 425 -1.28 2.37 -9.21
N SER A 426 -0.35 2.52 -8.27
CA SER A 426 -0.53 3.42 -7.12
C SER A 426 -0.67 4.88 -7.56
N ASN A 427 0.17 5.33 -8.48
CA ASN A 427 0.14 6.70 -9.02
C ASN A 427 -1.18 6.96 -9.76
N LEU A 428 -1.63 6.04 -10.60
CA LEU A 428 -2.91 6.15 -11.29
C LEU A 428 -4.09 6.24 -10.31
N GLY A 429 -4.06 5.48 -9.22
CA GLY A 429 -5.05 5.59 -8.14
C GLY A 429 -5.01 6.97 -7.45
N GLN A 430 -3.81 7.50 -7.22
CA GLN A 430 -3.64 8.82 -6.62
C GLN A 430 -4.14 9.94 -7.55
N GLU A 431 -3.73 9.96 -8.82
CA GLU A 431 -4.20 10.91 -9.83
C GLU A 431 -5.73 10.88 -9.97
N ALA A 432 -6.33 9.69 -9.96
CA ALA A 432 -7.78 9.54 -9.96
C ALA A 432 -8.45 10.21 -8.75
N THR A 433 -7.80 10.17 -7.57
CA THR A 433 -8.29 10.77 -6.33
C THR A 433 -8.16 12.29 -6.39
N GLU A 434 -7.01 12.81 -6.83
CA GLU A 434 -6.78 14.24 -7.01
C GLU A 434 -7.76 14.84 -8.04
N CYS A 435 -8.00 14.13 -9.14
CA CYS A 435 -9.01 14.50 -10.13
C CYS A 435 -10.42 14.50 -9.51
N ALA A 436 -10.74 13.52 -8.67
CA ALA A 436 -12.01 13.48 -7.94
C ALA A 436 -12.18 14.69 -7.02
N ASP A 437 -11.15 15.09 -6.28
CA ASP A 437 -11.20 16.23 -5.36
C ASP A 437 -11.37 17.58 -6.10
N VAL A 438 -10.70 17.74 -7.25
CA VAL A 438 -10.89 18.92 -8.12
C VAL A 438 -12.31 18.95 -8.67
N LEU A 439 -12.81 17.82 -9.17
CA LEU A 439 -14.17 17.72 -9.70
C LEU A 439 -15.23 17.94 -8.59
N GLU A 440 -14.94 17.46 -7.39
CA GLU A 440 -15.76 17.64 -6.20
C GLU A 440 -15.93 19.12 -5.89
N SER A 441 -14.82 19.82 -5.71
CA SER A 441 -14.81 21.23 -5.32
C SER A 441 -15.37 22.15 -6.41
N ALA A 442 -15.05 21.89 -7.68
CA ALA A 442 -15.41 22.77 -8.79
C ALA A 442 -16.83 22.55 -9.33
N LEU A 443 -17.29 21.29 -9.41
CA LEU A 443 -18.51 20.94 -10.15
C LEU A 443 -19.55 20.19 -9.32
N LEU A 444 -19.16 19.16 -8.57
CA LEU A 444 -20.12 18.34 -7.84
C LEU A 444 -20.68 19.06 -6.60
N GLY A 445 -19.81 19.68 -5.80
CA GLY A 445 -20.14 20.39 -4.56
C GLY A 445 -21.19 21.48 -4.74
N PRO A 446 -21.04 22.42 -5.71
CA PRO A 446 -22.04 23.45 -5.96
C PRO A 446 -23.42 22.89 -6.29
N VAL A 447 -23.49 21.80 -7.06
CA VAL A 447 -24.77 21.17 -7.41
C VAL A 447 -25.33 20.39 -6.22
N LEU A 448 -24.50 19.65 -5.48
CA LEU A 448 -24.92 18.91 -4.28
C LEU A 448 -25.41 19.85 -3.17
N ALA A 449 -24.91 21.09 -3.10
CA ALA A 449 -25.42 22.11 -2.19
C ALA A 449 -26.86 22.54 -2.50
N THR A 450 -27.34 22.32 -3.73
CA THR A 450 -28.76 22.55 -4.10
C THR A 450 -29.68 21.41 -3.65
N VAL A 451 -29.11 20.28 -3.20
CA VAL A 451 -29.89 19.12 -2.78
C VAL A 451 -30.56 19.41 -1.45
N GLN A 452 -31.89 19.34 -1.46
CA GLN A 452 -32.72 19.47 -0.28
C GLN A 452 -33.48 18.15 -0.05
N SER A 453 -33.81 17.88 1.21
CA SER A 453 -34.48 16.64 1.59
C SER A 453 -35.51 16.90 2.69
N SER A 454 -36.61 16.16 2.62
CA SER A 454 -37.61 16.01 3.66
C SER A 454 -37.85 14.52 3.96
N GLY A 455 -38.74 14.22 4.90
CA GLY A 455 -39.22 12.86 5.12
C GLY A 455 -39.99 12.27 3.93
N LEU A 456 -40.38 13.12 2.97
CA LEU A 456 -41.21 12.75 1.82
C LEU A 456 -40.41 12.64 0.52
N ALA A 457 -39.49 13.55 0.28
CA ALA A 457 -38.77 13.60 -0.98
C ALA A 457 -37.36 14.15 -0.83
N VAL A 458 -36.55 13.92 -1.85
CA VAL A 458 -35.28 14.58 -2.07
C VAL A 458 -35.37 15.32 -3.40
N TRP A 459 -34.94 16.57 -3.46
CA TRP A 459 -34.96 17.34 -4.71
C TRP A 459 -33.64 18.05 -4.97
N ILE A 460 -33.35 18.25 -6.25
CA ILE A 460 -32.08 18.78 -6.76
C ILE A 460 -32.31 19.70 -7.94
N ASP A 461 -31.55 20.80 -8.00
CA ASP A 461 -31.55 21.71 -9.14
C ASP A 461 -30.67 21.16 -10.27
N LEU A 462 -31.27 20.93 -11.45
CA LEU A 462 -30.57 20.42 -12.63
C LEU A 462 -30.03 21.53 -13.55
N THR A 463 -30.25 22.81 -13.25
CA THR A 463 -29.79 23.93 -14.09
C THR A 463 -28.28 23.89 -14.31
N LEU A 464 -27.53 23.72 -13.23
CA LEU A 464 -26.06 23.61 -13.25
C LEU A 464 -25.55 22.34 -13.97
N LEU A 465 -26.38 21.30 -14.06
CA LEU A 465 -26.07 20.06 -14.79
C LEU A 465 -26.33 20.16 -16.30
N CYS A 466 -27.15 21.09 -16.76
CA CYS A 466 -27.54 21.20 -18.17
C CYS A 466 -26.33 21.37 -19.11
N ALA A 467 -25.33 22.14 -18.70
CA ALA A 467 -24.10 22.37 -19.47
C ALA A 467 -23.08 21.22 -19.37
N GLN A 468 -23.33 20.21 -18.54
CA GLN A 468 -22.34 19.22 -18.16
C GLN A 468 -22.47 17.90 -18.94
N PRO A 469 -21.37 17.13 -19.07
CA PRO A 469 -21.40 15.82 -19.72
C PRO A 469 -22.21 14.80 -18.91
N MET A 470 -22.71 13.76 -19.59
CA MET A 470 -23.51 12.68 -18.98
C MET A 470 -22.80 12.04 -17.76
N PHE A 471 -21.48 12.03 -17.76
CA PHE A 471 -20.68 11.55 -16.64
C PHE A 471 -21.04 12.25 -15.31
N LEU A 472 -21.16 13.58 -15.29
CA LEU A 472 -21.53 14.33 -14.07
C LEU A 472 -22.97 14.07 -13.64
N TRP A 473 -23.90 13.93 -14.60
CA TRP A 473 -25.28 13.54 -14.30
C TRP A 473 -25.34 12.21 -13.56
N LYS A 474 -24.59 11.22 -14.04
CA LYS A 474 -24.49 9.90 -13.42
C LYS A 474 -23.87 9.97 -12.03
N GLU A 475 -22.81 10.75 -11.84
CA GLU A 475 -22.11 10.85 -10.56
C GLU A 475 -22.99 11.51 -9.47
N ILE A 476 -23.60 12.66 -9.80
CA ILE A 476 -24.46 13.39 -8.87
C ILE A 476 -25.68 12.57 -8.48
N LEU A 477 -26.40 12.02 -9.45
CA LEU A 477 -27.62 11.27 -9.15
C LEU A 477 -27.32 9.92 -8.48
N ARG A 478 -26.13 9.33 -8.72
CA ARG A 478 -25.67 8.18 -7.92
C ARG A 478 -25.55 8.55 -6.45
N ARG A 479 -24.90 9.67 -6.12
CA ARG A 479 -24.75 10.12 -4.73
C ARG A 479 -26.07 10.49 -4.07
N VAL A 480 -26.95 11.21 -4.78
CA VAL A 480 -28.29 11.53 -4.26
C VAL A 480 -29.06 10.24 -3.93
N CYS A 481 -29.06 9.25 -4.84
CA CYS A 481 -29.73 7.97 -4.58
C CYS A 481 -29.11 7.21 -3.40
N HIS A 482 -27.78 7.11 -3.32
CA HIS A 482 -27.11 6.34 -2.27
C HIS A 482 -27.14 7.04 -0.90
N GLU A 483 -26.75 8.31 -0.83
CA GLU A 483 -26.52 9.02 0.42
C GLU A 483 -27.80 9.63 1.01
N ARG A 484 -28.72 10.10 0.17
CA ARG A 484 -29.95 10.77 0.64
C ARG A 484 -31.14 9.83 0.66
N MET A 485 -31.22 8.88 -0.28
CA MET A 485 -32.35 7.96 -0.38
C MET A 485 -32.09 6.54 0.12
N GLY A 486 -30.83 6.09 0.24
CA GLY A 486 -30.50 4.70 0.61
C GLY A 486 -30.84 3.69 -0.50
N GLU A 487 -30.80 4.14 -1.76
CA GLU A 487 -31.44 3.49 -2.89
C GLU A 487 -30.45 3.19 -4.02
N ARG A 488 -30.72 2.17 -4.84
CA ARG A 488 -29.84 1.78 -5.96
C ARG A 488 -29.74 2.87 -7.03
N MET A 489 -28.65 2.89 -7.80
CA MET A 489 -28.44 3.86 -8.89
C MET A 489 -29.52 3.80 -9.99
N ILE A 490 -29.86 4.95 -10.58
CA ILE A 490 -30.71 5.08 -11.77
C ILE A 490 -29.99 4.48 -12.98
N ARG A 491 -30.70 3.72 -13.80
CA ARG A 491 -30.14 3.08 -15.01
C ARG A 491 -29.83 4.11 -16.10
N ASP A 492 -28.92 3.77 -16.99
CA ASP A 492 -28.42 4.65 -18.06
C ASP A 492 -29.50 5.18 -19.02
N LYS A 493 -30.48 4.34 -19.39
CA LYS A 493 -31.56 4.74 -20.30
C LYS A 493 -32.47 5.81 -19.68
N PRO A 494 -33.10 5.60 -18.49
CA PRO A 494 -33.85 6.65 -17.82
C PRO A 494 -33.06 7.93 -17.55
N MET A 495 -31.76 7.81 -17.25
CA MET A 495 -30.86 8.96 -17.07
C MET A 495 -30.73 9.79 -18.34
N SER A 496 -30.57 9.11 -19.48
CA SER A 496 -30.47 9.75 -20.79
C SER A 496 -31.77 10.43 -21.19
N GLU A 497 -32.91 9.78 -20.92
CA GLU A 497 -34.24 10.34 -21.16
C GLU A 497 -34.49 11.60 -20.32
N LEU A 498 -34.11 11.60 -19.04
CA LEU A 498 -34.16 12.78 -18.18
C LEU A 498 -33.36 13.94 -18.76
N ARG A 499 -32.10 13.70 -19.12
CA ARG A 499 -31.22 14.73 -19.68
C ARG A 499 -31.80 15.32 -20.96
N VAL A 500 -32.23 14.47 -21.91
CA VAL A 500 -32.85 14.92 -23.16
C VAL A 500 -34.11 15.75 -22.89
N LYS A 501 -34.92 15.36 -21.91
CA LYS A 501 -36.15 16.06 -21.54
C LYS A 501 -35.88 17.46 -20.98
N VAL A 502 -34.93 17.58 -20.05
CA VAL A 502 -34.57 18.83 -19.37
C VAL A 502 -33.86 19.84 -20.30
N LEU A 503 -33.20 19.34 -21.35
CA LEU A 503 -32.50 20.17 -22.33
C LEU A 503 -33.41 20.73 -23.46
N LYS A 504 -34.69 20.34 -23.53
CA LYS A 504 -35.61 20.91 -24.53
C LYS A 504 -35.96 22.37 -24.19
N ASN A 505 -35.98 23.24 -25.19
CA ASN A 505 -36.31 24.67 -25.02
C ASN A 505 -37.71 24.93 -24.47
N ASN A 506 -38.72 24.11 -24.83
CA ASN A 506 -40.10 24.21 -24.33
C ASN A 506 -40.41 23.12 -23.30
N PHE A 507 -39.51 22.94 -22.33
CA PHE A 507 -39.71 21.97 -21.27
C PHE A 507 -40.85 22.40 -20.32
N LYS A 508 -41.77 21.47 -20.04
CA LYS A 508 -42.87 21.63 -19.07
C LYS A 508 -42.75 20.61 -17.94
N ALA A 509 -43.21 21.01 -16.76
CA ALA A 509 -43.22 20.20 -15.57
C ALA A 509 -43.98 18.90 -15.81
N SER A 510 -43.39 17.78 -15.41
CA SER A 510 -43.97 16.47 -15.72
C SER A 510 -43.36 15.34 -14.91
N TRP A 511 -44.15 14.30 -14.73
CA TRP A 511 -43.72 13.03 -14.17
C TRP A 511 -42.70 12.34 -15.09
N ILE A 512 -41.74 11.67 -14.47
CA ILE A 512 -40.75 10.84 -15.15
C ILE A 512 -40.47 9.59 -14.31
N THR A 513 -40.39 8.43 -14.97
CA THR A 513 -40.08 7.17 -14.30
C THR A 513 -38.58 6.91 -14.37
N LEU A 514 -37.84 7.34 -13.35
CA LEU A 514 -36.40 7.06 -13.26
C LEU A 514 -36.14 5.65 -12.70
N LYS A 515 -37.00 5.20 -11.78
CA LYS A 515 -36.96 3.87 -11.19
C LYS A 515 -38.39 3.35 -11.05
N LYS A 516 -38.56 2.02 -11.05
CA LYS A 516 -39.88 1.39 -10.89
C LYS A 516 -40.45 1.58 -9.48
N SER A 517 -39.57 1.62 -8.48
CA SER A 517 -39.91 1.67 -7.07
C SER A 517 -40.11 3.07 -6.51
N THR A 518 -39.82 4.13 -7.28
CA THR A 518 -39.89 5.50 -6.78
C THR A 518 -40.45 6.40 -7.87
N LYS A 519 -41.40 7.24 -7.52
CA LYS A 519 -41.93 8.26 -8.42
C LYS A 519 -40.96 9.44 -8.49
N SER A 520 -40.87 10.05 -9.66
CA SER A 520 -40.04 11.23 -9.85
C SER A 520 -40.78 12.28 -10.67
N TYR A 521 -40.58 13.54 -10.32
CA TYR A 521 -41.21 14.68 -10.98
C TYR A 521 -40.15 15.73 -11.30
N VAL A 522 -40.27 16.40 -12.45
CA VAL A 522 -39.38 17.52 -12.80
C VAL A 522 -40.24 18.76 -12.94
N THR A 523 -39.89 19.83 -12.21
CA THR A 523 -40.59 21.13 -12.24
C THR A 523 -40.15 21.98 -13.42
N ASP A 524 -40.93 22.98 -13.84
CA ASP A 524 -40.58 23.94 -14.91
C ASP A 524 -39.23 24.65 -14.67
N ARG A 525 -38.85 24.81 -13.41
CA ARG A 525 -37.56 25.39 -12.98
C ARG A 525 -36.40 24.38 -13.05
N LYS A 526 -36.60 23.24 -13.71
CA LYS A 526 -35.61 22.15 -13.85
C LYS A 526 -35.18 21.56 -12.51
N THR A 527 -36.04 21.58 -11.50
CA THR A 527 -35.81 20.88 -10.24
C THR A 527 -36.33 19.45 -10.37
N LEU A 528 -35.47 18.45 -10.15
CA LEU A 528 -35.86 17.06 -10.06
C LEU A 528 -36.24 16.72 -8.63
N VAL A 529 -37.43 16.17 -8.44
CA VAL A 529 -37.97 15.68 -7.18
C VAL A 529 -38.05 14.16 -7.24
N LEU A 530 -37.44 13.49 -6.26
CA LEU A 530 -37.45 12.05 -6.06
C LEU A 530 -38.24 11.74 -4.79
N PHE A 531 -39.39 11.08 -4.94
CA PHE A 531 -40.26 10.75 -3.81
C PHE A 531 -39.81 9.46 -3.11
N ARG A 532 -39.91 9.45 -1.77
CA ARG A 532 -39.69 8.27 -0.92
C ARG A 532 -40.97 7.44 -0.87
N GLU A 533 -40.85 6.12 -0.93
CA GLU A 533 -41.96 5.21 -0.61
C GLU A 533 -42.18 5.17 0.92
N PRO A 534 -43.40 4.95 1.43
CA PRO A 534 -44.63 4.54 0.72
C PRO A 534 -45.61 5.71 0.48
N MET A 535 -45.14 6.84 -0.04
CA MET A 535 -45.98 8.04 -0.18
C MET A 535 -47.26 7.82 -0.99
N PHE A 536 -47.21 6.96 -2.02
CA PHE A 536 -48.34 6.66 -2.88
C PHE A 536 -48.92 5.30 -2.48
N GLN A 537 -49.65 5.24 -1.36
CA GLN A 537 -50.44 4.05 -1.05
C GLN A 537 -51.48 3.84 -2.15
N THR A 538 -51.51 2.63 -2.73
CA THR A 538 -52.38 2.24 -3.85
C THR A 538 -53.86 2.17 -3.49
N VAL A 539 -54.20 2.32 -2.20
CA VAL A 539 -55.57 2.29 -1.70
C VAL A 539 -55.85 3.64 -1.07
N LEU A 540 -56.41 4.57 -1.85
CA LEU A 540 -57.25 5.60 -1.26
C LEU A 540 -58.36 4.88 -0.49
N PRO A 541 -58.75 5.34 0.72
CA PRO A 541 -60.03 4.90 1.27
C PRO A 541 -61.08 5.22 0.21
N LEU A 542 -61.76 4.19 -0.29
CA LEU A 542 -62.65 4.26 -1.46
C LEU A 542 -63.82 5.26 -1.31
N ASP A 543 -63.96 5.88 -0.13
CA ASP A 543 -65.11 6.70 0.26
C ASP A 543 -64.73 8.13 0.68
N LEU A 544 -63.59 8.69 0.24
CA LEU A 544 -63.24 10.08 0.56
C LEU A 544 -63.98 11.07 -0.37
N ILE A 545 -65.21 11.42 0.00
CA ILE A 545 -65.98 12.52 -0.62
C ILE A 545 -65.59 13.81 0.09
N LEU A 546 -64.90 14.72 -0.61
CA LEU A 546 -64.59 16.06 -0.12
C LEU A 546 -65.52 17.05 -0.80
N GLU A 547 -66.45 17.63 -0.04
CA GLU A 547 -67.35 18.67 -0.54
C GLU A 547 -66.57 19.97 -0.79
N ALA A 548 -66.77 20.58 -1.95
CA ALA A 548 -66.04 21.77 -2.39
C ALA A 548 -66.45 23.06 -1.65
N GLU A 549 -67.35 22.96 -0.68
CA GLU A 549 -67.91 24.11 0.02
C GLU A 549 -67.18 24.34 1.35
N SER A 550 -66.55 25.50 1.45
CA SER A 550 -65.93 26.09 2.65
C SER A 550 -64.64 25.46 3.15
N THR A 551 -63.48 25.91 2.63
CA THR A 551 -62.10 25.72 3.16
C THR A 551 -61.97 24.85 4.43
N PRO A 552 -62.19 23.51 4.37
CA PRO A 552 -62.04 22.69 5.55
C PRO A 552 -60.62 22.14 5.51
N LEU A 553 -59.89 22.31 6.60
CA LEU A 553 -58.66 21.58 6.82
C LEU A 553 -59.04 20.15 7.22
N THR A 554 -59.16 19.26 6.24
CA THR A 554 -59.56 17.88 6.47
C THR A 554 -58.33 17.05 6.83
N THR A 555 -58.41 16.31 7.94
CA THR A 555 -57.30 15.45 8.37
C THR A 555 -57.55 14.02 7.89
N VAL A 556 -56.63 13.45 7.09
CA VAL A 556 -56.70 12.09 6.58
C VAL A 556 -55.47 11.33 7.04
N GLY A 557 -55.62 10.46 8.04
CA GLY A 557 -54.49 9.80 8.69
C GLY A 557 -53.50 10.84 9.27
N PRO A 558 -52.20 10.81 8.92
CA PRO A 558 -51.22 11.80 9.39
C PRO A 558 -51.25 13.12 8.61
N TRP A 559 -52.08 13.26 7.59
CA TRP A 559 -52.06 14.40 6.66
C TRP A 559 -53.14 15.42 6.98
N ARG A 560 -52.84 16.71 6.82
CA ARG A 560 -53.84 17.78 6.80
C ARG A 560 -53.97 18.31 5.38
N ILE A 561 -55.15 18.18 4.81
CA ILE A 561 -55.47 18.54 3.42
C ILE A 561 -56.37 19.78 3.48
N GLN A 562 -55.95 20.87 2.85
CA GLN A 562 -56.76 22.07 2.72
C GLN A 562 -57.17 22.25 1.26
N LEU A 563 -58.48 22.24 0.99
CA LEU A 563 -59.01 22.57 -0.32
C LEU A 563 -59.30 24.07 -0.38
N ARG A 564 -58.80 24.73 -1.43
CA ARG A 564 -59.14 26.12 -1.75
C ARG A 564 -59.57 26.18 -3.22
N LEU A 565 -60.74 26.75 -3.46
CA LEU A 565 -61.16 27.15 -4.79
C LEU A 565 -60.24 28.26 -5.28
N VAL A 566 -59.56 28.03 -6.40
CA VAL A 566 -58.70 29.02 -7.05
C VAL A 566 -59.38 29.38 -8.37
N GLU A 567 -59.76 30.64 -8.54
CA GLU A 567 -60.23 31.14 -9.82
C GLU A 567 -59.06 31.18 -10.79
N SER A 568 -59.10 30.33 -11.83
CA SER A 568 -58.12 30.34 -12.91
C SER A 568 -58.77 30.92 -14.17
N PRO A 569 -58.24 32.00 -14.76
CA PRO A 569 -58.83 32.64 -15.94
C PRO A 569 -58.74 31.83 -17.25
N ASP A 570 -58.07 30.67 -17.29
CA ASP A 570 -57.74 29.95 -18.54
C ASP A 570 -58.11 28.43 -18.54
N PHE A 571 -59.09 27.97 -17.76
CA PHE A 571 -59.49 26.55 -17.80
C PHE A 571 -60.75 26.30 -18.65
N ASP A 572 -60.52 25.84 -19.88
CA ASP A 572 -61.54 25.42 -20.84
C ASP A 572 -62.22 24.12 -20.36
N ALA A 573 -63.56 24.17 -20.27
CA ALA A 573 -64.37 23.16 -19.59
C ALA A 573 -64.70 21.98 -20.50
N GLN A 574 -63.77 21.05 -20.70
CA GLN A 574 -64.10 19.69 -21.17
C GLN A 574 -63.25 18.61 -20.48
N VAL A 575 -63.97 17.65 -19.89
CA VAL A 575 -63.51 16.40 -19.25
C VAL A 575 -63.07 16.54 -17.78
N GLN A 576 -64.04 16.26 -16.90
CA GLN A 576 -63.87 16.00 -15.48
C GLN A 576 -63.11 14.67 -15.27
N GLU A 577 -61.80 14.75 -15.09
CA GLU A 577 -61.02 13.85 -14.26
C GLU A 577 -59.91 14.69 -13.65
N VAL A 578 -60.17 15.29 -12.49
CA VAL A 578 -59.12 15.94 -11.70
C VAL A 578 -58.23 14.82 -11.17
N CYS A 579 -57.24 14.44 -11.97
CA CYS A 579 -56.17 13.56 -11.52
C CYS A 579 -55.45 14.30 -10.39
N ILE A 580 -55.67 13.85 -9.15
CA ILE A 580 -55.07 14.37 -7.90
C ILE A 580 -53.53 14.49 -8.02
N ASP A 581 -52.93 13.79 -8.98
CA ASP A 581 -51.51 13.86 -9.35
C ASP A 581 -51.01 15.25 -9.77
N HIS A 582 -51.85 16.14 -10.33
CA HIS A 582 -51.40 17.46 -10.78
C HIS A 582 -51.37 18.51 -9.67
N VAL A 583 -52.25 18.37 -8.66
CA VAL A 583 -52.37 19.33 -7.54
C VAL A 583 -51.39 18.99 -6.41
N MET A 584 -51.09 17.70 -6.19
CA MET A 584 -50.10 17.27 -5.19
C MET A 584 -48.70 17.81 -5.47
N GLY A 585 -48.30 17.95 -6.75
CA GLY A 585 -46.99 18.47 -7.12
C GLY A 585 -46.75 19.93 -6.71
N THR A 586 -47.79 20.76 -6.71
CA THR A 586 -47.72 22.18 -6.38
C THR A 586 -47.95 22.44 -4.88
N CYS A 587 -48.80 21.65 -4.22
CA CYS A 587 -49.08 21.78 -2.79
C CYS A 587 -47.97 21.21 -1.89
N LEU A 588 -47.18 20.23 -2.33
CA LEU A 588 -46.06 19.67 -1.54
C LEU A 588 -44.84 20.61 -1.45
N MET A 589 -44.81 21.71 -2.21
CA MET A 589 -43.70 22.68 -2.23
C MET A 589 -43.94 23.97 -1.45
N GLN A 590 -45.11 24.17 -0.82
CA GLN A 590 -45.37 25.33 0.05
C GLN A 590 -45.28 24.98 1.53
#